data_AF-A0A316HTI8-F1
#
_entry.id   AF-A0A316HTI8-F1
#
_cell.length_a   1.000
_cell.length_b   1.000
_cell.length_c   1.000
_cell.angle_alpha   90.00
_cell.angle_beta   90.00
_cell.angle_gamma   90.00
#
_symmetry.space_group_name_H-M   'P 1'
#
loop_
_entity.id
_entity.type
_entity.pdbx_description
1 polymer ?
#
loop_
_entity_poly.entity_id
_entity_poly.type
_entity_poly.pdbx_seq_one_letter_code
_entity_poly.pdbx_strand_id
1 'polypeptide(L)'
;MPPLGLTSPLELLDELKRKVRALQQLQFQVVEIVGALQQQGAAETLGYKDLVEVFKHTLHWDPKVTRRKLKQAAALCPTMTPTGSQVEPVLPGIAAAMAEDALSEDHADVFWPRR
;
A
#
# COMPACT_ATOMS: atom_id res chain seq x y z
N MET A 1 -30.47 10.99 -17.01
CA MET A 1 -29.36 10.29 -17.68
C MET A 1 -28.70 9.38 -16.66
N PRO A 2 -28.45 8.09 -16.98
CA PRO A 2 -27.67 7.24 -16.07
C PRO A 2 -26.25 7.81 -15.92
N PRO A 3 -25.64 7.73 -14.72
CA PRO A 3 -24.47 8.51 -14.33
C PRO A 3 -23.17 8.22 -15.11
N LEU A 4 -23.15 7.27 -16.04
CA LEU A 4 -21.96 6.87 -16.80
C LEU A 4 -22.21 6.59 -18.29
N GLY A 5 -23.41 6.86 -18.82
CA GLY A 5 -23.79 6.43 -20.19
C GLY A 5 -23.89 4.91 -20.36
N LEU A 6 -23.60 4.12 -19.33
CA LEU A 6 -23.80 2.68 -19.26
C LEU A 6 -25.27 2.40 -18.97
N THR A 7 -25.86 1.48 -19.73
CA THR A 7 -27.33 1.25 -19.70
C THR A 7 -27.69 -0.16 -19.24
N SER A 8 -26.74 -1.09 -19.23
CA SER A 8 -26.94 -2.45 -18.72
C SER A 8 -26.34 -2.63 -17.33
N PRO A 9 -27.01 -3.34 -16.41
CA PRO A 9 -26.44 -3.75 -15.12
C PRO A 9 -25.10 -4.50 -15.23
N LEU A 10 -24.90 -5.29 -16.31
CA LEU A 10 -23.64 -5.99 -16.54
C LEU A 10 -22.49 -5.03 -16.85
N GLU A 11 -22.75 -4.01 -17.68
CA GLU A 11 -21.76 -2.98 -17.99
C GLU A 11 -21.36 -2.18 -16.75
N LEU A 12 -22.34 -1.84 -15.89
CA LEU A 12 -22.09 -1.17 -14.62
C LEU A 12 -21.25 -2.03 -13.67
N LEU A 13 -21.53 -3.34 -13.61
CA LEU A 13 -20.78 -4.27 -12.76
C LEU A 13 -19.33 -4.43 -13.25
N ASP A 14 -19.12 -4.54 -14.56
CA ASP A 14 -17.77 -4.67 -15.12
C ASP A 14 -16.96 -3.38 -14.98
N GLU A 15 -17.60 -2.22 -15.13
CA GLU A 15 -16.95 -0.94 -14.85
C GLU A 15 -16.57 -0.81 -13.37
N LEU A 16 -17.47 -1.20 -12.46
CA LEU A 16 -17.16 -1.21 -11.03
C LEU A 16 -15.97 -2.14 -10.72
N LYS A 17 -15.93 -3.36 -11.28
CA LYS A 17 -14.80 -4.28 -11.11
C LYS A 17 -13.49 -3.65 -11.57
N ARG A 18 -13.48 -2.99 -12.74
CA ARG A 18 -12.29 -2.29 -13.25
C ARG A 18 -11.83 -1.20 -12.29
N LYS A 19 -12.75 -0.39 -11.78
CA LYS A 19 -12.44 0.72 -10.86
C LYS A 19 -11.96 0.22 -9.50
N VAL A 20 -12.54 -0.87 -8.98
CA VAL A 20 -12.10 -1.50 -7.73
C VAL A 20 -10.68 -2.05 -7.85
N ARG A 21 -10.34 -2.74 -8.95
CA ARG A 21 -8.96 -3.19 -9.23
C ARG A 21 -7.98 -2.03 -9.30
N ALA A 22 -8.33 -0.97 -10.03
CA ALA A 22 -7.48 0.22 -10.13
C ALA A 22 -7.24 0.88 -8.75
N LEU A 23 -8.25 0.91 -7.87
CA LEU A 23 -8.09 1.40 -6.50
C LEU A 23 -7.16 0.50 -5.67
N GLN A 24 -7.26 -0.82 -5.81
CA GLN A 24 -6.40 -1.77 -5.10
C GLN A 24 -4.93 -1.65 -5.53
N GLN A 25 -4.68 -1.52 -6.83
CA GLN A 25 -3.35 -1.27 -7.36
C GLN A 25 -2.76 0.05 -6.84
N LEU A 26 -3.55 1.13 -6.83
CA LEU A 26 -3.11 2.42 -6.30
C LEU A 26 -2.80 2.34 -4.80
N GLN A 27 -3.61 1.60 -4.04
CA GLN A 27 -3.37 1.35 -2.62
C GLN A 27 -2.03 0.65 -2.37
N PHE A 28 -1.69 -0.34 -3.19
CA PHE A 28 -0.40 -1.02 -3.11
C PHE A 28 0.77 -0.08 -3.44
N GLN A 29 0.67 0.71 -4.51
CA GLN A 29 1.70 1.71 -4.86
C GLN A 29 1.95 2.73 -3.74
N VAL A 30 0.91 3.13 -3.01
CA VAL A 30 1.06 3.98 -1.83
C VAL A 30 1.90 3.29 -0.74
N VAL A 31 1.69 1.98 -0.51
CA VAL A 31 2.50 1.21 0.45
C VAL A 31 3.96 1.11 -0.01
N GLU A 32 4.22 0.92 -1.30
CA GLU A 32 5.58 0.92 -1.86
C GLU A 32 6.31 2.24 -1.62
N ILE A 33 5.64 3.37 -1.87
CA ILE A 33 6.20 4.71 -1.63
C ILE A 33 6.48 4.92 -0.13
N VAL A 34 5.58 4.49 0.75
CA VAL A 34 5.79 4.55 2.20
C VAL A 34 7.02 3.71 2.61
N GLY A 35 7.17 2.52 2.05
CA GLY A 35 8.34 1.67 2.26
C GLY A 35 9.64 2.33 1.82
N ALA A 36 9.65 2.94 0.63
CA ALA A 36 10.80 3.66 0.10
C ALA A 36 11.18 4.86 0.99
N LEU A 37 10.21 5.65 1.46
CA LEU A 37 10.44 6.77 2.38
C LEU A 37 11.04 6.30 3.71
N GLN A 38 10.61 5.14 4.22
CA GLN A 38 11.18 4.56 5.43
C GLN A 38 12.64 4.13 5.22
N GLN A 39 12.94 3.45 4.11
CA GLN A 39 14.30 2.99 3.80
C GLN A 39 15.28 4.13 3.54
N GLN A 40 14.80 5.24 2.98
CA GLN A 40 15.60 6.44 2.72
C GLN A 40 15.82 7.31 3.96
N GLY A 41 15.25 6.96 5.13
CA GLY A 41 15.33 7.79 6.32
C GLY A 41 14.69 9.18 6.12
N ALA A 42 13.61 9.25 5.32
CA ALA A 42 13.05 10.52 4.86
C ALA A 42 12.60 11.44 6.01
N ALA A 43 12.22 10.89 7.17
CA ALA A 43 11.87 11.69 8.34
C ALA A 43 13.03 12.60 8.79
N GLU A 44 14.23 12.04 8.94
CA GLU A 44 15.43 12.80 9.35
C GLU A 44 15.79 13.84 8.29
N THR A 45 15.77 13.46 7.02
CA THR A 45 16.07 14.37 5.89
C THR A 45 15.10 15.56 5.84
N LEU A 46 13.86 15.36 6.25
CA LEU A 46 12.81 16.38 6.29
C LEU A 46 12.72 17.11 7.65
N GLY A 47 13.60 16.81 8.61
CA GLY A 47 13.63 17.47 9.92
C GLY A 47 12.54 17.04 10.89
N TYR A 48 11.93 15.87 10.67
CA TYR A 48 10.92 15.28 11.55
C TYR A 48 11.50 14.13 12.37
N LYS A 49 10.91 13.86 13.54
CA LYS A 49 11.36 12.75 14.40
C LYS A 49 11.09 11.36 13.80
N ASP A 50 9.98 11.21 13.08
CA ASP A 50 9.51 9.95 12.49
C ASP A 50 8.53 10.21 11.34
N LEU A 51 8.25 9.18 10.54
CA LEU A 51 7.29 9.26 9.44
C LEU A 51 5.83 9.47 9.90
N VAL A 52 5.52 9.16 11.16
CA VAL A 52 4.19 9.44 11.74
C VAL A 52 3.95 10.95 11.77
N GLU A 53 4.94 11.72 12.19
CA GLU A 53 4.87 13.17 12.21
C GLU A 53 4.89 13.78 10.81
N VAL A 54 5.71 13.25 9.90
CA VAL A 54 5.73 13.66 8.48
C VAL A 54 4.32 13.53 7.88
N PHE A 55 3.72 12.34 7.95
CA PHE A 55 2.43 12.08 7.29
C PHE A 55 1.25 12.73 8.02
N LYS A 56 1.35 12.95 9.33
CA LYS A 56 0.36 13.74 10.06
C LYS A 56 0.32 15.18 9.53
N HIS A 57 1.47 15.81 9.29
CA HIS A 57 1.51 17.20 8.85
C HIS A 57 1.27 17.39 7.35
N THR A 58 1.68 16.43 6.52
CA THR A 58 1.58 16.54 5.06
C THR A 58 0.31 15.93 4.47
N LEU A 59 -0.11 14.76 4.98
CA LEU A 59 -1.24 13.98 4.46
C LEU A 59 -2.44 13.96 5.42
N HIS A 60 -2.30 14.55 6.61
CA HIS A 60 -3.31 14.53 7.67
C HIS A 60 -3.71 13.11 8.10
N TRP A 61 -2.79 12.15 8.00
CA TRP A 61 -3.05 10.78 8.42
C TRP A 61 -3.07 10.65 9.94
N ASP A 62 -4.01 9.85 10.44
CA ASP A 62 -3.99 9.38 11.82
C ASP A 62 -2.74 8.50 12.05
N PRO A 63 -2.07 8.60 13.21
CA PRO A 63 -0.93 7.74 13.54
C PRO A 63 -1.18 6.24 13.33
N LYS A 64 -2.40 5.74 13.54
CA LYS A 64 -2.78 4.34 13.28
C LYS A 64 -2.69 3.98 11.81
N VAL A 65 -3.11 4.88 10.92
CA VAL A 65 -3.02 4.67 9.46
C VAL A 65 -1.57 4.59 9.04
N THR A 66 -0.73 5.53 9.48
CA THR A 66 0.71 5.51 9.18
C THR A 66 1.35 4.22 9.68
N ARG A 67 1.08 3.80 10.91
CA ARG A 67 1.63 2.55 11.46
C ARG A 67 1.17 1.33 10.68
N ARG A 68 -0.10 1.27 10.24
CA ARG A 68 -0.61 0.19 9.37
C ARG A 68 0.16 0.15 8.05
N LYS A 69 0.33 1.29 7.39
CA LYS A 69 1.06 1.40 6.12
C LYS A 69 2.53 1.01 6.24
N LEU A 70 3.23 1.44 7.30
CA LEU A 70 4.62 1.05 7.55
C LEU A 70 4.76 -0.46 7.80
N LYS A 71 3.80 -1.03 8.55
CA LYS A 71 3.75 -2.47 8.82
C LYS A 71 3.52 -3.28 7.53
N GLN A 72 2.60 -2.83 6.68
CA GLN A 72 2.35 -3.43 5.37
C GLN A 72 3.58 -3.33 4.47
N ALA A 73 4.22 -2.15 4.41
CA ALA A 73 5.44 -1.96 3.62
C ALA A 73 6.55 -2.91 4.08
N ALA A 74 6.75 -3.08 5.38
CA ALA A 74 7.74 -4.01 5.91
C ALA A 74 7.46 -5.48 5.55
N ALA A 75 6.21 -5.87 5.30
CA ALA A 75 5.89 -7.25 4.91
C ALA A 75 5.84 -7.48 3.41
N LEU A 76 5.44 -6.46 2.65
CA LEU A 76 5.10 -6.58 1.23
C LEU A 76 6.17 -6.01 0.32
N CYS A 77 6.96 -5.05 0.79
CA CYS A 77 7.97 -4.40 -0.03
C CYS A 77 9.36 -4.99 0.26
N PRO A 78 10.17 -5.22 -0.78
CA PRO A 78 11.56 -5.62 -0.60
C PRO A 78 12.35 -4.51 0.10
N THR A 79 13.36 -4.90 0.86
CA THR A 79 14.21 -3.97 1.62
C THR A 79 15.67 -4.06 1.18
N MET A 80 16.36 -2.94 1.07
CA MET A 80 17.80 -2.93 0.81
C MET A 80 18.57 -3.09 2.13
N THR A 81 19.53 -4.00 2.18
CA THR A 81 20.50 -4.06 3.27
C THR A 81 21.45 -2.86 3.20
N PRO A 82 22.14 -2.50 4.31
CA PRO A 82 23.17 -1.47 4.29
C PRO A 82 24.32 -1.74 3.29
N THR A 83 24.53 -3.00 2.90
CA THR A 83 25.53 -3.41 1.90
C THR A 83 25.01 -3.37 0.47
N GLY A 84 23.76 -2.95 0.25
CA GLY A 84 23.15 -2.84 -1.08
C GLY A 84 22.53 -4.12 -1.62
N SER A 85 22.38 -5.17 -0.81
CA SER A 85 21.69 -6.40 -1.22
C SER A 85 20.18 -6.25 -1.05
N GLN A 86 19.40 -6.71 -2.02
CA GLN A 86 17.93 -6.74 -1.89
C GLN A 86 17.51 -7.93 -1.02
N VAL A 87 16.68 -7.66 -0.02
CA VAL A 87 16.03 -8.65 0.84
C VAL A 87 14.58 -8.76 0.40
N GLU A 88 14.16 -10.00 0.17
CA GLU A 88 12.78 -10.32 -0.19
C GLU A 88 11.80 -9.86 0.90
N PRO A 89 10.55 -9.52 0.52
CA PRO A 89 9.51 -9.21 1.49
C PRO A 89 9.28 -10.36 2.47
N VAL A 90 8.80 -10.05 3.68
CA VAL A 90 8.48 -11.08 4.70
C VAL A 90 7.38 -12.03 4.21
N LEU A 91 6.46 -11.55 3.38
CA LEU A 91 5.36 -12.33 2.81
C LEU A 91 5.43 -12.27 1.27
N PRO A 92 6.43 -12.91 0.65
CA PRO A 92 6.72 -12.73 -0.78
C PRO A 92 5.58 -13.23 -1.68
N GLY A 93 4.87 -14.29 -1.27
CA GLY A 93 3.69 -14.79 -2.00
C GLY A 93 2.49 -13.83 -1.96
N ILE A 94 2.33 -13.08 -0.86
CA ILE A 94 1.26 -12.07 -0.74
C ILE A 94 1.66 -10.82 -1.51
N ALA A 95 2.92 -10.41 -1.44
CA ALA A 95 3.46 -9.32 -2.24
C ALA A 95 3.26 -9.58 -3.74
N ALA A 96 3.61 -10.79 -4.22
CA ALA A 96 3.39 -11.20 -5.60
C ALA A 96 1.90 -11.20 -5.97
N ALA A 97 1.04 -11.78 -5.13
CA ALA A 97 -0.40 -11.81 -5.38
C ALA A 97 -1.05 -10.41 -5.36
N MET A 98 -0.54 -9.46 -4.57
CA MET A 98 -0.99 -8.06 -4.62
C MET A 98 -0.48 -7.33 -5.87
N ALA A 99 0.77 -7.57 -6.28
CA ALA A 99 1.32 -7.03 -7.52
C ALA A 99 0.58 -7.56 -8.77
N GLU A 100 0.12 -8.81 -8.72
CA GLU A 100 -0.69 -9.47 -9.75
C GLU A 100 -2.20 -9.15 -9.65
N ASP A 101 -2.61 -8.28 -8.73
CA ASP A 101 -4.01 -7.86 -8.54
C ASP A 101 -4.95 -9.02 -8.14
N ALA A 102 -4.38 -10.09 -7.58
CA ALA A 102 -5.09 -11.26 -7.08
C ALA A 102 -5.56 -11.10 -5.61
N LEU A 103 -4.97 -10.16 -4.86
CA LEU A 103 -5.34 -9.83 -3.47
C LEU A 103 -5.42 -8.32 -3.24
N SER A 104 -6.49 -7.89 -2.57
CA SER A 104 -6.65 -6.52 -2.07
C SER A 104 -5.92 -6.31 -0.75
N GLU A 105 -5.60 -5.06 -0.42
CA GLU A 105 -5.00 -4.64 0.86
C GLU A 105 -5.80 -5.14 2.08
N ASP A 106 -7.12 -5.05 2.03
CA ASP A 106 -7.98 -5.54 3.13
C ASP A 106 -7.99 -7.08 3.25
N HIS A 107 -7.67 -7.80 2.18
CA HIS A 107 -7.51 -9.26 2.23
C HIS A 107 -6.12 -9.67 2.75
N ALA A 108 -5.08 -8.87 2.48
CA ALA A 108 -3.73 -9.11 2.98
C ALA A 108 -3.66 -9.02 4.52
N ASP A 109 -4.46 -8.14 5.13
CA ASP A 109 -4.54 -7.99 6.58
C ASP A 109 -5.02 -9.27 7.31
N VAL A 110 -5.75 -10.17 6.63
CA VAL A 110 -6.18 -11.47 7.18
C VAL A 110 -5.01 -12.43 7.38
N PHE A 111 -3.99 -12.34 6.52
CA PHE A 111 -2.83 -13.22 6.56
C PHE A 111 -1.73 -12.71 7.50
N TRP A 112 -1.96 -11.57 8.17
CA TRP A 112 -0.97 -11.02 9.08
C TRP A 112 -0.83 -11.93 10.32
N PRO A 113 0.39 -12.36 10.71
CA PRO A 113 0.58 -13.11 11.94
C PRO A 113 0.12 -12.27 13.13
N ARG A 114 -0.99 -12.70 13.76
CA ARG A 114 -1.46 -12.13 15.03
C ARG A 114 -0.38 -12.43 16.06
N ARG A 115 0.44 -11.43 16.40
CA ARG A 115 1.20 -11.46 17.65
C ARG A 115 0.26 -11.17 18.80
#